data_AF-A0A822E9Q3-F1
#
_entry.id   AF-A0A822E9Q3-F1
#
_cell.length_a   1.000
_cell.length_b   1.000
_cell.length_c   1.000
_cell.angle_alpha   90.00
_cell.angle_beta   90.00
_cell.angle_gamma   90.00
#
_symmetry.space_group_name_H-M   'P 1'
#
loop_
_entity.id
_entity.type
_entity.pdbx_description
1 polymer ?
#
loop_
_entity_poly.entity_id
_entity_poly.type
_entity_poly.pdbx_seq_one_letter_code
_entity_poly.pdbx_strand_id
1 'polypeptide(L)'
;RQDWLNILDNAVGLSSHLKNDFQPYMLNQSSSLNRKIYQKLLFSATLTHNPEILQQLNLFRPILFSSLSTSKSITMPSTLHENFIVCSITYKPLIIAYLIQNQLHSERIMIFVHSKKDVDRLSSLLKLLLPNDIKVNHISRKLTSKKIQTRLNMFEHGQIQILVCSDVLA
;
A
#
# COMPACT_ATOMS: atom_id res chain seq x y z
N ARG A 1 -4.39 15.01 2.07
CA ARG A 1 -4.63 15.33 0.64
C ARG A 1 -3.28 15.19 -0.06
N GLN A 2 -3.12 14.23 -0.97
CA GLN A 2 -1.87 14.05 -1.71
C GLN A 2 -1.84 15.01 -2.91
N ASP A 3 -1.07 16.10 -2.80
CA ASP A 3 -0.87 17.10 -3.86
C ASP A 3 0.15 16.64 -4.91
N TRP A 4 0.14 15.34 -5.24
CA TRP A 4 1.08 14.72 -6.17
C TRP A 4 0.96 15.29 -7.59
N LEU A 5 -0.25 15.71 -7.99
CA LEU A 5 -0.50 16.31 -9.31
C LEU A 5 0.22 17.65 -9.44
N ASN A 6 0.16 18.50 -8.41
CA ASN A 6 0.89 19.77 -8.40
C ASN A 6 2.41 19.56 -8.40
N ILE A 7 2.90 18.53 -7.69
CA ILE A 7 4.32 18.15 -7.70
C ILE A 7 4.74 17.70 -9.11
N LEU A 8 3.93 16.88 -9.77
CA LEU A 8 4.17 16.43 -11.15
C LEU A 8 4.14 17.60 -12.14
N ASP A 9 3.10 18.43 -12.09
CA ASP A 9 2.95 19.59 -12.98
C ASP A 9 4.15 20.54 -12.84
N ASN A 10 4.58 20.83 -11.61
CA ASN A 10 5.78 21.61 -11.35
C ASN A 10 7.05 20.94 -11.89
N ALA A 11 7.20 19.62 -11.71
CA ALA A 11 8.35 18.87 -12.21
C ALA A 11 8.41 18.79 -13.75
N VAL A 12 7.26 18.85 -14.42
CA VAL A 12 7.13 18.86 -15.89
C VAL A 12 7.19 20.29 -16.45
N GLY A 13 7.29 21.32 -15.59
CA GLY A 13 7.41 22.73 -16.00
C GLY A 13 6.07 23.41 -16.33
N LEU A 14 4.95 22.83 -15.88
CA LEU A 14 3.60 23.37 -16.00
C LEU A 14 3.29 24.22 -14.75
N SER A 15 4.01 25.32 -14.53
CA SER A 15 3.75 26.22 -13.38
C SER A 15 2.49 27.07 -13.59
N SER A 16 1.93 27.56 -12.48
CA SER A 16 0.59 28.14 -12.27
C SER A 16 0.12 29.27 -13.21
N HIS A 17 0.95 29.77 -14.11
CA HIS A 17 0.56 30.80 -15.08
C HIS A 17 -0.14 30.25 -16.34
N LEU A 18 -0.15 28.93 -16.56
CA LEU A 18 -0.77 28.28 -17.73
C LEU A 18 -2.05 27.50 -17.41
N LYS A 19 -2.62 27.63 -16.20
CA LYS A 19 -3.77 26.83 -15.78
C LYS A 19 -5.11 27.25 -16.42
N ASN A 20 -5.21 28.44 -17.02
CA ASN A 20 -6.47 28.96 -17.55
C ASN A 20 -6.69 28.75 -19.07
N ASP A 21 -5.67 28.33 -19.81
CA ASP A 21 -5.75 28.26 -21.28
C ASP A 21 -5.53 26.84 -21.83
N PHE A 22 -6.22 25.84 -21.27
CA PHE A 22 -6.32 24.53 -21.92
C PHE A 22 -7.33 24.59 -23.08
N GLN A 23 -7.03 25.40 -24.10
CA GLN A 23 -7.42 25.08 -25.46
C GLN A 23 -6.37 24.12 -26.03
N PRO A 24 -6.77 23.03 -26.71
CA PRO A 24 -5.85 22.15 -27.40
C PRO A 24 -5.30 22.89 -28.63
N TYR A 25 -4.34 23.78 -28.40
CA TYR A 25 -3.60 24.40 -29.49
C TYR A 25 -2.82 23.30 -30.20
N MET A 26 -3.27 22.97 -31.40
CA MET A 26 -2.40 22.50 -32.46
C MET A 26 -1.29 23.55 -32.62
N LEU A 27 -0.13 23.29 -32.02
CA LEU A 27 1.02 24.17 -32.09
C LEU A 27 1.56 24.15 -33.52
N ASN A 28 1.36 25.28 -34.21
CA ASN A 28 2.07 25.59 -35.43
C ASN A 28 3.57 25.44 -35.23
N GLN A 29 4.17 24.73 -36.16
CA GLN A 29 5.58 24.41 -36.27
C GLN A 29 6.38 25.68 -36.54
N SER A 30 7.17 26.17 -35.58
CA SER A 30 8.37 26.99 -35.86
C SER A 30 9.16 27.32 -34.60
N SER A 31 9.82 26.32 -34.00
CA SER A 31 11.09 26.52 -33.28
C SER A 31 11.59 25.14 -32.82
N SER A 32 12.47 24.55 -33.61
CA SER A 32 13.28 23.42 -33.19
C SER A 32 14.21 23.88 -32.06
N LEU A 33 14.20 23.17 -30.93
CA LEU A 33 15.36 22.77 -30.13
C LEU A 33 14.85 22.07 -28.85
N ASN A 34 14.71 20.74 -28.98
CA ASN A 34 14.78 19.77 -27.87
C ASN A 34 13.63 19.76 -26.85
N ARG A 35 12.37 19.74 -27.30
CA ARG A 35 11.24 19.41 -26.41
C ARG A 35 11.25 17.91 -26.13
N LYS A 36 11.75 17.49 -24.96
CA LYS A 36 11.63 16.10 -24.51
C LYS A 36 10.15 15.71 -24.48
N ILE A 37 9.76 14.78 -25.36
CA ILE A 37 8.43 14.20 -25.35
C ILE A 37 8.39 13.20 -24.19
N TYR A 38 7.55 13.46 -23.20
CA TYR A 38 7.37 12.55 -22.06
C TYR A 38 6.15 11.67 -22.29
N GLN A 39 6.33 10.35 -22.17
CA GLN A 39 5.22 9.42 -22.18
C GLN A 39 4.63 9.32 -20.77
N LYS A 40 3.38 9.73 -20.59
CA LYS A 40 2.66 9.53 -19.33
C LYS A 40 2.17 8.09 -19.24
N LEU A 41 2.60 7.38 -18.20
CA LEU A 41 2.15 6.02 -17.89
C LEU A 41 1.44 6.03 -16.54
N LEU A 42 0.26 5.43 -16.49
CA LEU A 42 -0.49 5.21 -15.25
C LEU A 42 -0.39 3.74 -14.85
N PHE A 43 0.15 3.48 -13.66
CA PHE A 43 0.16 2.15 -13.05
C PHE A 43 -0.70 2.18 -11.80
N SER A 44 -1.67 1.27 -11.72
CA SER A 44 -2.56 1.12 -10.57
C SER A 44 -2.87 -0.35 -10.33
N ALA A 45 -2.84 -0.78 -9.07
CA ALA A 45 -3.29 -2.13 -8.69
C ALA A 45 -4.81 -2.29 -8.87
N THR A 46 -5.57 -1.22 -8.64
CA THR A 46 -7.01 -1.12 -8.90
C THR A 46 -7.29 0.20 -9.64
N LEU A 47 -7.99 0.15 -10.77
CA LEU A 47 -8.32 1.35 -11.56
C LEU A 47 -9.66 1.90 -11.10
N THR A 48 -9.72 3.20 -10.78
CA THR A 48 -11.00 3.86 -10.47
C THR A 48 -11.83 3.96 -11.75
N HIS A 49 -13.12 3.61 -11.69
CA HIS A 49 -14.05 3.75 -12.81
C HIS A 49 -14.61 5.17 -12.98
N ASN A 50 -14.15 6.14 -12.17
CA ASN A 50 -14.57 7.52 -12.26
C ASN A 50 -13.85 8.21 -13.44
N PRO A 51 -14.56 8.58 -14.51
CA PRO A 51 -13.95 9.16 -15.70
C PRO A 51 -13.33 10.54 -15.46
N GLU A 52 -13.84 11.32 -14.50
CA GLU A 52 -13.36 12.68 -14.24
C GLU A 52 -11.92 12.70 -13.76
N ILE A 53 -11.58 11.77 -12.86
CA ILE A 53 -10.21 11.62 -12.32
C ILE A 53 -9.26 11.20 -13.45
N LEU A 54 -9.68 10.26 -14.31
CA LEU A 54 -8.87 9.80 -15.43
C LEU A 54 -8.68 10.89 -16.48
N GLN A 55 -9.69 11.72 -16.72
CA GLN A 55 -9.61 12.84 -17.66
C GLN A 55 -8.62 13.92 -17.18
N GLN A 56 -8.57 14.20 -15.87
CA GLN A 56 -7.60 15.14 -15.28
C GLN A 56 -6.14 14.74 -15.50
N LEU A 57 -5.84 13.45 -15.71
CA LEU A 57 -4.48 12.97 -15.99
C LEU A 57 -3.95 13.41 -17.36
N ASN A 58 -4.86 13.78 -18.28
CA ASN A 58 -4.56 14.20 -19.64
C ASN A 58 -3.54 13.26 -20.32
N LEU A 59 -3.89 11.97 -20.35
CA LEU A 59 -3.10 10.90 -20.98
C LEU A 59 -3.24 10.98 -22.51
N PHE A 60 -2.14 10.87 -23.23
CA PHE A 60 -2.16 10.86 -24.69
C PHE A 60 -2.47 9.45 -25.21
N ARG A 61 -3.63 9.28 -25.87
CA ARG A 61 -4.10 8.00 -26.45
C ARG A 61 -3.91 6.79 -25.51
N PRO A 62 -4.51 6.79 -24.29
CA PRO A 62 -4.29 5.73 -23.32
C PRO A 62 -4.83 4.39 -23.84
N ILE A 63 -4.04 3.32 -23.66
CA ILE A 63 -4.47 1.93 -23.86
C ILE A 63 -4.54 1.28 -22.49
N LEU A 64 -5.71 0.73 -22.14
CA LEU A 64 -5.90 0.04 -20.88
C LEU A 64 -5.50 -1.43 -21.01
N PHE A 65 -4.52 -1.85 -20.23
CA PHE A 65 -4.22 -3.26 -19.98
C PHE A 65 -4.79 -3.64 -18.62
N SER A 66 -5.73 -4.59 -18.59
CA SER A 66 -6.34 -5.08 -17.36
C SER A 66 -6.30 -6.60 -17.33
N SER A 67 -5.88 -7.17 -16.19
CA SER A 67 -5.87 -8.61 -15.95
C SER A 67 -7.14 -9.11 -15.24
N LEU A 68 -8.12 -8.23 -14.97
CA LEU A 68 -9.38 -8.65 -14.35
C LEU A 68 -10.25 -9.37 -15.38
N SER A 69 -10.52 -10.66 -15.15
CA SER A 69 -11.67 -11.32 -15.77
C SER A 69 -12.94 -10.72 -15.16
N THR A 70 -13.65 -9.94 -15.97
CA THR A 70 -15.06 -9.53 -15.81
C THR A 70 -15.62 -9.42 -14.37
N SER A 71 -15.79 -8.16 -13.93
CA SER A 71 -16.87 -7.71 -13.03
C SER A 71 -16.99 -8.32 -11.63
N LYS A 72 -15.94 -8.89 -11.02
CA LYS A 72 -15.95 -9.06 -9.56
C LYS A 72 -15.60 -7.74 -8.89
N SER A 73 -16.64 -6.98 -8.51
CA SER A 73 -16.49 -5.90 -7.54
C SER A 73 -15.79 -6.48 -6.31
N ILE A 74 -14.65 -5.90 -5.92
CA ILE A 74 -13.93 -6.29 -4.70
C ILE A 74 -14.80 -5.82 -3.53
N THR A 75 -15.76 -6.65 -3.13
CA THR A 75 -16.63 -6.39 -1.98
C THR A 75 -16.09 -7.15 -0.77
N MET A 76 -16.12 -6.50 0.39
CA MET A 76 -15.86 -7.16 1.66
C MET A 76 -16.81 -8.36 1.82
N PRO A 77 -16.31 -9.57 2.12
CA PRO A 77 -17.16 -10.73 2.31
C PRO A 77 -18.01 -10.55 3.58
N SER A 78 -19.28 -10.93 3.53
CA SER A 78 -20.22 -10.77 4.65
C SER A 78 -19.87 -11.61 5.89
N THR A 79 -19.00 -12.60 5.75
CA THR A 79 -18.50 -13.44 6.84
C THR A 79 -17.30 -12.84 7.58
N LEU A 80 -16.78 -11.69 7.13
CA LEU A 80 -15.70 -11.00 7.82
C LEU A 80 -16.29 -10.19 8.97
N HIS A 81 -15.81 -10.46 10.18
CA HIS A 81 -16.16 -9.68 11.37
C HIS A 81 -15.05 -8.67 11.67
N GLU A 82 -15.43 -7.40 11.75
CA GLU A 82 -14.52 -6.31 12.12
C GLU A 82 -14.76 -5.88 13.56
N ASN A 83 -13.70 -5.87 14.36
CA ASN A 83 -13.72 -5.42 15.75
C ASN A 83 -12.71 -4.28 15.93
N PHE A 84 -13.00 -3.35 16.84
CA PHE A 84 -12.07 -2.26 17.17
C PHE A 84 -11.97 -2.06 18.69
N ILE A 85 -10.81 -1.57 19.12
CA ILE A 85 -10.53 -1.21 20.51
C ILE A 85 -9.98 0.20 20.53
N VAL A 86 -10.63 1.07 21.31
CA VAL A 86 -10.15 2.43 21.57
C VAL A 86 -9.26 2.40 22.80
N CYS A 87 -8.02 2.84 22.64
CA CYS A 87 -7.05 2.91 23.72
C CYS A 87 -6.02 4.01 23.47
N SER A 88 -5.34 4.43 24.53
CA SER A 88 -4.13 5.26 24.37
C SER A 88 -3.06 4.45 23.64
N ILE A 89 -2.31 5.13 22.76
CA ILE A 89 -1.23 4.53 21.97
C ILE A 89 -0.16 3.84 22.84
N THR A 90 0.02 4.32 24.07
CA THR A 90 0.94 3.75 25.06
C THR A 90 0.57 2.33 25.47
N TYR A 91 -0.72 2.02 25.53
CA TYR A 91 -1.23 0.70 25.95
C TYR A 91 -1.43 -0.27 24.77
N LYS A 92 -1.44 0.22 23.52
CA LYS A 92 -1.69 -0.60 22.33
C LYS A 92 -0.84 -1.88 22.27
N PRO A 93 0.48 -1.85 22.54
CA PRO A 93 1.29 -3.09 22.51
C PRO A 93 0.93 -4.09 23.62
N LEU A 94 0.58 -3.60 24.81
CA LEU A 94 0.16 -4.44 25.94
C LEU A 94 -1.21 -5.09 25.67
N ILE A 95 -2.14 -4.32 25.11
CA ILE A 95 -3.45 -4.82 24.70
C ILE A 95 -3.30 -5.91 23.63
N ILE A 96 -2.43 -5.70 22.62
CA ILE A 96 -2.13 -6.73 21.61
C ILE A 96 -1.63 -8.01 22.28
N ALA A 97 -0.65 -7.92 23.19
CA ALA A 97 -0.14 -9.09 23.90
C ALA A 97 -1.22 -9.79 24.74
N TYR A 98 -2.06 -9.02 25.44
CA TYR A 98 -3.19 -9.53 26.21
C TYR A 98 -4.21 -10.27 25.33
N LEU A 99 -4.56 -9.73 24.17
CA LEU A 99 -5.50 -10.37 23.23
C LEU A 99 -4.93 -11.67 22.69
N ILE A 100 -3.64 -11.67 22.34
CA ILE A 100 -2.94 -12.87 21.85
C ILE A 100 -2.99 -13.97 22.92
N GLN A 101 -2.65 -13.66 24.17
CA GLN A 101 -2.60 -14.67 25.24
C GLN A 101 -3.97 -15.19 25.65
N ASN A 102 -4.99 -14.32 25.73
CA ASN A 102 -6.26 -14.68 26.34
C ASN A 102 -7.35 -15.08 25.33
N GLN A 103 -7.30 -14.55 24.11
CA GLN A 103 -8.39 -14.71 23.13
C GLN A 103 -7.94 -15.38 21.83
N LEU A 104 -6.68 -15.19 21.42
CA LEU A 104 -6.18 -15.61 20.11
C LEU A 104 -4.99 -16.58 20.18
N HIS A 105 -4.82 -17.28 21.30
CA HIS A 105 -3.61 -18.06 21.58
C HIS A 105 -3.39 -19.25 20.64
N SER A 106 -4.45 -19.75 19.99
CA SER A 106 -4.37 -20.83 18.99
C SER A 106 -4.44 -20.33 17.55
N GLU A 107 -4.62 -19.02 17.34
CA GLU A 107 -4.82 -18.44 16.02
C GLU A 107 -3.50 -18.11 15.33
N ARG A 108 -3.53 -18.09 13.99
CA ARG A 108 -2.45 -17.50 13.18
C ARG A 108 -2.77 -16.03 12.96
N ILE A 109 -1.86 -15.16 13.38
CA ILE A 109 -2.12 -13.73 13.49
C ILE A 109 -1.15 -12.96 12.59
N MET A 110 -1.69 -12.12 11.70
CA MET A 110 -0.93 -11.15 10.93
C MET A 110 -1.17 -9.76 11.50
N ILE A 111 -0.10 -9.04 11.82
CA ILE A 111 -0.16 -7.70 12.41
C ILE A 111 0.47 -6.69 11.45
N PHE A 112 -0.32 -5.73 11.00
CA PHE A 112 0.14 -4.63 10.16
C PHE A 112 0.51 -3.41 10.99
N VAL A 113 1.66 -2.82 10.69
CA VAL A 113 2.15 -1.60 11.31
C VAL A 113 2.72 -0.64 10.26
N HIS A 114 2.74 0.64 10.59
CA HIS A 114 3.06 1.67 9.61
C HIS A 114 4.53 1.64 9.15
N SER A 115 5.47 1.59 10.09
CA SER A 115 6.89 1.75 9.79
C SER A 115 7.69 0.47 10.02
N LYS A 116 8.80 0.36 9.30
CA LYS A 116 9.78 -0.71 9.53
C LYS A 116 10.31 -0.72 10.97
N LYS A 117 10.50 0.47 11.56
CA LYS A 117 10.97 0.59 12.95
C LYS A 117 9.95 -0.04 13.90
N ASP A 118 8.66 0.14 13.62
CA ASP A 118 7.58 -0.43 14.43
C ASP A 118 7.48 -1.95 14.23
N VAL A 119 7.72 -2.46 13.02
CA VAL A 119 7.83 -3.89 12.76
C VAL A 119 8.88 -4.52 13.68
N ASP A 120 10.10 -3.97 13.66
CA ASP A 120 11.22 -4.49 14.44
C ASP A 120 10.96 -4.36 15.96
N ARG A 121 10.45 -3.21 16.43
CA ARG A 121 10.16 -2.96 17.84
C ARG A 121 9.05 -3.85 18.39
N LEU A 122 7.91 -3.93 17.68
CA LEU A 122 6.77 -4.72 18.13
C LEU A 122 7.12 -6.21 18.13
N SER A 123 7.83 -6.69 17.11
CA SER A 123 8.25 -8.09 17.05
C SER A 123 9.15 -8.49 18.22
N SER A 124 10.12 -7.65 18.55
CA SER A 124 11.00 -7.88 19.71
C SER A 124 10.23 -7.82 21.02
N LEU A 125 9.31 -6.85 21.16
CA LEU A 125 8.47 -6.73 22.35
C LEU A 125 7.56 -7.95 22.53
N LEU A 126 6.90 -8.42 21.47
CA LEU A 126 6.04 -9.59 21.54
C LEU A 126 6.84 -10.86 21.90
N LYS A 127 8.06 -11.02 21.38
CA LYS A 127 8.94 -12.13 21.80
C LYS A 127 9.34 -12.10 23.28
N LEU A 128 9.33 -10.92 23.90
CA LEU A 128 9.64 -10.75 25.32
C LEU A 128 8.40 -10.95 26.21
N LEU A 129 7.23 -10.51 25.74
CA LEU A 129 5.99 -10.55 26.52
C LEU A 129 5.23 -11.87 26.39
N LEU A 130 5.37 -12.57 25.27
CA LEU A 130 4.65 -13.80 24.99
C LEU A 130 5.44 -15.05 25.44
N PRO A 131 4.73 -16.13 25.78
CA PRO A 131 5.34 -17.44 26.02
C PRO A 131 6.25 -17.91 24.87
N ASN A 132 7.30 -18.67 25.20
CA ASN A 132 8.34 -19.10 24.25
C ASN A 132 7.86 -20.05 23.16
N ASP A 133 6.72 -20.71 23.35
CA ASP A 133 6.06 -21.57 22.38
C ASP A 133 5.40 -20.79 21.24
N ILE A 134 5.09 -19.50 21.45
CA ILE A 134 4.51 -18.63 20.43
C ILE A 134 5.60 -18.14 19.47
N LYS A 135 5.56 -18.64 18.23
CA LYS A 135 6.54 -18.29 17.19
C LYS A 135 6.20 -16.96 16.51
N VAL A 136 6.87 -15.89 16.94
CA VAL A 136 6.77 -14.55 16.35
C VAL A 136 7.86 -14.32 15.30
N ASN A 137 7.48 -13.94 14.09
CA ASN A 137 8.38 -13.48 13.04
C ASN A 137 7.88 -12.16 12.45
N HIS A 138 8.66 -11.58 11.54
CA HIS A 138 8.29 -10.33 10.89
C HIS A 138 8.70 -10.29 9.42
N ILE A 139 8.20 -9.34 8.65
CA ILE A 139 8.74 -9.02 7.33
C ILE A 139 9.12 -7.55 7.32
N SER A 140 10.42 -7.30 7.14
CA SER A 140 10.96 -5.95 7.00
C SER A 140 11.36 -5.70 5.55
N ARG A 141 11.29 -4.43 5.13
CA ARG A 141 11.64 -3.98 3.77
C ARG A 141 13.10 -4.27 3.36
N LYS A 142 13.96 -4.74 4.27
CA LYS A 142 15.35 -5.19 3.98
C LYS A 142 15.41 -6.62 3.42
N LEU A 143 14.34 -7.40 3.51
CA LEU A 143 14.34 -8.79 3.08
C LEU A 143 14.21 -8.87 1.56
N THR A 144 14.94 -9.80 0.97
CA THR A 144 14.79 -10.13 -0.46
C THR A 144 13.46 -10.83 -0.70
N SER A 145 12.89 -10.69 -1.90
CA SER A 145 11.60 -11.31 -2.27
C SER A 145 11.56 -12.81 -1.98
N LYS A 146 12.68 -13.53 -2.18
CA LYS A 146 12.80 -14.96 -1.83
C LYS A 146 12.60 -15.22 -0.33
N LYS A 147 13.21 -14.41 0.53
CA LYS A 147 13.06 -14.54 2.00
C LYS A 147 11.66 -14.17 2.47
N ILE A 148 11.05 -13.17 1.83
CA ILE A 148 9.64 -12.80 2.06
C ILE A 148 8.75 -14.00 1.75
N GLN A 149 8.89 -14.58 0.56
CA GLN A 149 8.12 -15.76 0.15
C GLN A 149 8.33 -16.93 1.11
N THR A 150 9.57 -17.19 1.53
CA THR A 150 9.84 -18.24 2.52
C THR A 150 9.09 -17.97 3.82
N ARG A 151 9.12 -16.75 4.36
CA ARG A 151 8.39 -16.42 5.60
C ARG A 151 6.87 -16.52 5.44
N LEU A 152 6.32 -16.13 4.29
CA LEU A 152 4.91 -16.29 3.99
C LEU A 152 4.51 -17.77 3.92
N ASN A 153 5.31 -18.60 3.24
CA ASN A 153 5.09 -20.04 3.19
C ASN A 153 5.18 -20.66 4.60
N MET A 154 6.16 -20.27 5.41
CA MET A 154 6.28 -20.73 6.80
C MET A 154 5.07 -20.32 7.65
N PHE A 155 4.52 -19.13 7.43
CA PHE A 155 3.30 -18.66 8.10
C PHE A 155 2.06 -19.44 7.65
N GLU A 156 1.91 -19.66 6.34
CA GLU A 156 0.83 -20.47 5.76
C GLU A 156 0.82 -21.91 6.30
N HIS A 157 1.99 -22.53 6.42
CA HIS A 157 2.15 -23.89 6.96
C HIS A 157 2.16 -23.93 8.51
N GLY A 158 1.88 -22.82 9.20
CA GLY A 158 1.78 -22.76 10.66
C GLY A 158 3.12 -22.87 11.41
N GLN A 159 4.26 -22.79 10.73
CA GLN A 159 5.58 -22.75 11.36
C GLN A 159 5.86 -21.40 12.04
N ILE A 160 5.19 -20.34 11.59
CA ILE A 160 5.15 -19.03 12.22
C ILE A 160 3.70 -18.79 12.63
N GLN A 161 3.48 -18.48 13.91
CA GLN A 161 2.14 -18.20 14.42
C GLN A 161 1.78 -16.72 14.27
N ILE A 162 2.74 -15.83 14.55
CA ILE A 162 2.52 -14.39 14.49
C ILE A 162 3.48 -13.78 13.49
N LEU A 163 2.94 -13.04 12.52
CA LEU A 163 3.71 -12.36 11.49
C LEU A 163 3.46 -10.85 11.54
N VAL A 164 4.46 -10.08 11.97
CA VAL A 164 4.40 -8.61 11.97
C VAL A 164 4.94 -8.06 10.65
N CYS A 165 4.20 -7.20 9.98
CA CYS A 165 4.62 -6.65 8.69
C CYS A 165 4.23 -5.18 8.51
N SER A 166 4.88 -4.51 7.56
CA SER A 166 4.51 -3.15 7.21
C SER A 166 3.30 -3.14 6.28
N ASP A 167 2.51 -2.06 6.30
CA ASP A 167 1.36 -1.79 5.40
C ASP A 167 1.66 -1.97 3.90
N VAL A 168 2.94 -2.03 3.52
CA VAL A 168 3.44 -2.21 2.16
C VAL A 168 3.26 -3.64 1.65
N LEU A 169 3.01 -4.61 2.54
CA LEU A 169 2.66 -5.98 2.19
C LEU A 169 1.15 -6.22 2.11
N ALA A 170 0.34 -5.23 2.49
CA ALA A 170 -1.12 -5.29 2.43
C ALA A 170 -1.64 -4.92 1.03
#